data_AF-A0A9D2JPC6-F1
#
_entry.id   AF-A0A9D2JPC6-F1
#
_cell.length_a   1.000
_cell.length_b   1.000
_cell.length_c   1.000
_cell.angle_alpha   90.00
_cell.angle_beta   90.00
_cell.angle_gamma   90.00
#
_symmetry.space_group_name_H-M   'P 1'
#
loop_
_entity.id
_entity.type
_entity.pdbx_description
1 polymer ?
#
loop_
_entity_poly.entity_id
_entity_poly.type
_entity_poly.pdbx_seq_one_letter_code
_entity_poly.pdbx_strand_id
1 'polypeptide(L)'
;MGQAGQEYLAVYRRDYSELQGLQKAEQITYTLQRTDGALCFKAERRTSAQGASCSLRGLDEAFAARLLCYLYENAVAPEQVPDVLWDLCGGVV
;
A
#
# COMPACT_ATOMS: atom_id res chain seq x y z
N MET A 1 -26.10 -12.42 -2.04
CA MET A 1 -25.33 -11.88 -3.18
C MET A 1 -23.88 -11.80 -2.73
N GLY A 2 -23.04 -12.75 -3.14
CA GLY A 2 -21.68 -12.88 -2.62
C GLY A 2 -20.79 -11.75 -3.13
N GLN A 3 -20.09 -11.06 -2.23
CA GLN A 3 -18.95 -10.20 -2.59
C GLN A 3 -17.80 -11.12 -3.00
N ALA A 4 -17.87 -11.67 -4.22
CA ALA A 4 -16.77 -12.42 -4.82
C ALA A 4 -15.85 -11.40 -5.50
N GLY A 5 -14.61 -11.31 -5.04
CA GLY A 5 -13.56 -10.63 -5.81
C GLY A 5 -12.46 -9.92 -5.02
N GLN A 6 -12.51 -9.81 -3.69
CA GLN A 6 -11.46 -9.13 -2.92
C GLN A 6 -11.07 -9.92 -1.65
N GLU A 7 -9.82 -10.33 -1.58
CA GLU A 7 -9.20 -11.05 -0.45
C GLU A 7 -8.08 -10.19 0.14
N TYR A 8 -8.13 -9.86 1.42
CA TYR A 8 -7.05 -9.15 2.11
C TYR A 8 -5.97 -10.14 2.54
N LEU A 9 -4.74 -9.94 2.05
CA LEU A 9 -3.61 -10.81 2.34
C LEU A 9 -2.77 -10.28 3.50
N ALA A 10 -2.55 -8.96 3.54
CA ALA A 10 -1.87 -8.28 4.64
C ALA A 10 -2.33 -6.82 4.75
N VAL A 11 -2.38 -6.32 5.98
CA VAL A 11 -2.71 -4.92 6.29
C VAL A 11 -1.79 -4.42 7.38
N TYR A 12 -1.10 -3.32 7.11
CA TYR A 12 -0.29 -2.60 8.09
C TYR A 12 -0.84 -1.19 8.27
N ARG A 13 -0.75 -0.68 9.50
CA ARG A 13 -1.23 0.65 9.84
C ARG A 13 -0.13 1.42 10.54
N ARG A 14 0.14 2.63 10.07
CA ARG A 14 1.10 3.54 10.67
C ARG A 14 0.40 4.78 11.15
N ASP A 15 0.48 5.02 12.45
CA ASP A 15 -0.06 6.19 13.12
C ASP A 15 1.07 7.23 13.29
N TYR A 16 0.83 8.45 12.81
CA TYR A 16 1.73 9.58 12.91
C TYR A 16 1.15 10.58 13.90
N SER A 17 1.93 10.94 14.92
CA SER A 17 1.56 12.00 15.86
C SER A 17 1.81 13.38 15.24
N GLU A 18 1.10 14.39 15.74
CA GLU A 18 1.40 15.77 15.38
C GLU A 18 2.75 16.18 15.95
N LEU A 19 3.56 16.81 15.10
CA LEU A 19 4.82 17.46 15.45
C LEU A 19 4.72 18.91 14.98
N GLN A 20 4.68 19.85 15.93
CA GLN A 20 4.41 21.25 15.66
C GLN A 20 5.37 21.82 14.60
N GLY A 21 4.80 22.33 13.51
CA GLY A 21 5.56 22.92 12.40
C GLY A 21 6.22 21.93 11.44
N LEU A 22 6.12 20.62 11.68
CA LEU A 22 6.79 19.58 10.88
C LEU A 22 5.83 18.54 10.29
N GLN A 23 4.84 18.08 11.07
CA GLN A 23 3.97 16.97 10.68
C GLN A 23 2.60 17.12 11.34
N LYS A 24 1.51 16.91 10.60
CA LYS A 24 0.17 16.80 11.17
C LYS A 24 -0.07 15.38 11.66
N ALA A 25 -0.90 15.20 12.68
CA ALA A 25 -1.35 13.87 13.03
C ALA A 25 -2.09 13.24 11.84
N GLU A 26 -1.67 12.05 11.43
CA GLU A 26 -2.28 11.30 10.34
C GLU A 26 -2.16 9.79 10.56
N GLN A 27 -2.86 9.03 9.74
CA GLN A 27 -2.77 7.58 9.75
C GLN A 27 -2.74 7.10 8.31
N ILE A 28 -1.77 6.25 7.99
CA ILE A 28 -1.65 5.60 6.68
C ILE A 28 -1.88 4.10 6.85
N THR A 29 -2.76 3.55 6.04
CA THR A 29 -3.01 2.10 5.95
C THR A 29 -2.42 1.58 4.65
N TYR A 30 -1.57 0.57 4.76
CA TYR A 30 -0.98 -0.16 3.64
C TYR A 30 -1.66 -1.52 3.56
N THR A 31 -2.17 -1.86 2.40
CA THR A 31 -2.92 -3.09 2.14
C THR A 31 -2.31 -3.83 0.97
N LEU A 32 -2.05 -5.13 1.14
CA LEU A 32 -1.91 -6.08 0.06
C LEU A 32 -3.20 -6.90 -0.01
N GLN A 33 -3.82 -6.90 -1.18
CA GLN A 33 -5.03 -7.67 -1.44
C GLN A 33 -4.93 -8.39 -2.78
N ARG A 34 -5.76 -9.41 -2.96
CA ARG A 34 -6.02 -10.05 -4.23
C ARG A 34 -7.38 -9.58 -4.74
N THR A 35 -7.39 -8.95 -5.91
CA THR A 35 -8.60 -8.53 -6.62
C THR A 35 -8.67 -9.20 -7.97
N ASP A 36 -9.73 -9.95 -8.23
CA ASP A 36 -9.93 -10.72 -9.48
C ASP A 36 -8.72 -11.61 -9.86
N GLY A 37 -8.08 -12.20 -8.86
CA GLY A 37 -6.89 -13.06 -9.02
C GLY A 37 -5.57 -12.32 -9.17
N ALA A 38 -5.57 -11.00 -9.30
CA ALA A 38 -4.37 -10.17 -9.35
C ALA A 38 -4.02 -9.60 -7.97
N LEU A 39 -2.72 -9.53 -7.66
CA LEU A 39 -2.26 -8.84 -6.45
C LEU A 39 -2.35 -7.33 -6.65
N CYS A 40 -2.69 -6.61 -5.59
CA CYS A 40 -2.88 -5.17 -5.61
C CYS A 40 -2.39 -4.55 -4.29
N PHE A 41 -1.54 -3.54 -4.39
CA PHE A 41 -1.20 -2.68 -3.27
C PHE A 41 -2.17 -1.51 -3.20
N LYS A 42 -2.57 -1.17 -1.97
CA LYS A 42 -3.21 0.11 -1.65
C LYS A 42 -2.49 0.79 -0.50
N ALA A 43 -2.31 2.10 -0.61
CA ALA A 43 -1.88 2.95 0.48
C ALA A 43 -2.86 4.10 0.61
N GLU A 44 -3.48 4.27 1.78
CA GLU A 44 -4.59 5.20 1.98
C GLU A 44 -4.36 6.02 3.25
N ARG A 45 -4.53 7.35 3.15
CA ARG A 45 -4.58 8.22 4.33
C ARG A 45 -5.98 8.22 4.92
N ARG A 46 -6.11 8.00 6.23
CA ARG A 46 -7.42 8.06 6.91
C ARG A 46 -8.06 9.45 6.84
N THR A 47 -7.24 10.50 6.84
CA THR A 47 -7.67 11.89 6.95
C THR A 47 -7.94 12.56 5.60
N SER A 48 -7.67 11.88 4.48
CA SER A 48 -7.85 12.45 3.14
C SER A 48 -8.23 11.37 2.13
N ALA A 49 -9.01 11.72 1.11
CA ALA A 49 -9.30 10.80 0.00
C ALA A 49 -8.09 10.50 -0.90
N GLN A 50 -6.88 10.96 -0.52
CA GLN A 50 -5.65 10.69 -1.25
C GLN A 50 -5.09 9.32 -0.85
N GLY A 51 -4.88 8.50 -1.87
CA GLY A 51 -4.26 7.19 -1.76
C GLY A 51 -3.70 6.76 -3.10
N ALA A 52 -2.95 5.66 -3.10
CA ALA A 52 -2.48 5.00 -4.31
C ALA A 52 -3.01 3.57 -4.34
N SER A 53 -3.26 3.07 -5.56
CA SER A 53 -3.62 1.68 -5.82
C SER A 53 -2.81 1.20 -7.02
N CYS A 54 -2.03 0.13 -6.85
CA CYS A 54 -1.12 -0.40 -7.87
C CYS A 54 -1.36 -1.89 -8.05
N SER A 55 -1.58 -2.33 -9.30
CA SER A 55 -1.76 -3.75 -9.61
C SER A 55 -0.41 -4.39 -9.86
N LEU A 56 -0.12 -5.48 -9.17
CA LEU A 56 1.14 -6.20 -9.29
C LEU A 56 0.98 -7.37 -10.24
N ARG A 57 1.63 -7.30 -11.39
CA ARG A 57 1.57 -8.35 -12.42
C ARG A 57 2.77 -9.28 -12.32
N GLY A 58 2.52 -10.57 -12.13
CA GLY A 58 3.59 -11.58 -12.15
C GLY A 58 4.52 -11.57 -10.94
N LEU A 59 4.18 -10.85 -9.86
CA LEU A 59 4.88 -10.96 -8.59
C LEU A 59 4.35 -12.14 -7.78
N ASP A 60 5.28 -12.84 -7.12
CA ASP A 60 4.98 -13.82 -6.08
C ASP A 60 4.34 -13.13 -4.86
N GLU A 61 3.39 -13.81 -4.20
CA GLU A 61 2.69 -13.30 -3.03
C GLU A 61 3.65 -13.06 -1.85
N ALA A 62 4.63 -13.93 -1.61
CA ALA A 62 5.58 -13.76 -0.52
C ALA A 62 6.52 -12.57 -0.75
N PHE A 63 6.89 -12.30 -1.99
CA PHE A 63 7.63 -11.11 -2.39
C PHE A 63 6.77 -9.85 -2.26
N ALA A 64 5.52 -9.88 -2.71
CA ALA A 64 4.58 -8.77 -2.53
C ALA A 64 4.35 -8.48 -1.03
N ALA A 65 4.25 -9.49 -0.18
CA ALA A 65 4.12 -9.29 1.27
C ALA A 65 5.36 -8.60 1.86
N ARG A 66 6.57 -8.99 1.44
CA ARG A 66 7.82 -8.33 1.86
C ARG A 66 7.93 -6.89 1.37
N LEU A 67 7.47 -6.61 0.15
CA LEU A 67 7.39 -5.24 -0.37
C LEU A 67 6.39 -4.39 0.43
N LEU A 68 5.24 -4.95 0.82
CA LEU A 68 4.31 -4.24 1.71
C LEU A 68 4.98 -3.86 3.03
N CYS A 69 5.73 -4.78 3.64
CA CYS A 69 6.51 -4.50 4.85
C CYS A 69 7.51 -3.37 4.61
N TYR A 70 8.25 -3.41 3.49
CA TYR A 70 9.20 -2.36 3.14
C TYR A 70 8.52 -0.97 3.05
N LEU A 71 7.38 -0.85 2.37
CA LEU A 71 6.63 0.40 2.26
C LEU A 71 6.20 0.92 3.64
N TYR A 72 5.68 0.01 4.49
CA TYR A 72 5.24 0.33 5.84
C TYR A 72 6.41 0.77 6.75
N GLU A 73 7.52 0.02 6.74
CA GLU A 73 8.68 0.27 7.61
C GLU A 73 9.36 1.59 7.25
N ASN A 74 9.48 1.89 5.95
CA ASN A 74 10.11 3.10 5.44
C ASN A 74 9.18 4.32 5.36
N ALA A 75 7.95 4.20 5.89
CA ALA A 75 7.00 5.32 5.95
C ALA A 75 6.71 5.95 4.56
N VAL A 76 6.66 5.12 3.52
CA VAL A 76 6.47 5.60 2.13
C VAL A 76 5.09 6.25 2.01
N ALA A 77 5.04 7.53 1.64
CA ALA A 77 3.76 8.23 1.49
C ALA A 77 2.95 7.63 0.33
N PRO A 78 1.60 7.62 0.38
CA PRO A 78 0.79 7.02 -0.67
C PRO A 78 1.13 7.49 -2.08
N GLU A 79 1.36 8.78 -2.29
CA GLU A 79 1.73 9.38 -3.57
C GLU A 79 3.09 8.90 -4.11
N GLN A 80 3.98 8.41 -3.24
CA GLN A 80 5.30 7.89 -3.62
C GLN A 80 5.26 6.39 -3.94
N VAL A 81 4.20 5.68 -3.54
CA VAL A 81 4.10 4.22 -3.71
C VAL A 81 4.28 3.78 -5.17
N PRO A 82 3.63 4.40 -6.18
CA PRO A 82 3.82 3.99 -7.57
C PRO A 82 5.28 4.06 -8.03
N ASP A 83 5.97 5.15 -7.69
CA ASP A 83 7.36 5.38 -8.09
C ASP A 83 8.31 4.39 -7.40
N VAL A 84 8.14 4.16 -6.09
CA VAL A 84 8.94 3.18 -5.33
C VAL A 84 8.74 1.77 -5.87
N LEU A 85 7.49 1.40 -6.19
CA LEU A 85 7.20 0.09 -6.77
C LEU A 85 7.81 -0.06 -8.16
N TRP A 86 7.76 0.99 -8.99
CA TRP A 86 8.40 1.02 -10.30
C TRP A 86 9.93 0.85 -10.18
N ASP A 87 10.57 1.53 -9.25
CA ASP A 87 12.02 1.42 -9.04
C ASP A 87 12.45 0.02 -8.57
N LEU A 88 11.65 -0.61 -7.70
CA LEU A 88 11.97 -1.92 -7.12
C LEU A 88 11.60 -3.09 -8.03
N CYS A 89 10.53 -2.96 -8.82
CA CYS A 89 9.95 -4.07 -9.58
C CYS A 89 10.01 -3.86 -11.10
N GLY A 90 10.28 -2.64 -11.57
CA GLY A 90 10.21 -2.27 -12.99
C GLY A 90 8.77 -2.21 -13.50
N GLY A 91 8.59 -2.51 -14.79
CA GLY A 91 7.31 -2.42 -15.51
C GLY A 91 6.25 -3.49 -15.18
N VAL A 92 6.30 -4.06 -13.98
CA VAL A 92 5.37 -5.09 -13.48
C VAL A 92 4.28 -4.49 -12.58
N VAL A 93 4.23 -3.17 -12.46
CA VAL A 93 3.36 -2.35 -11.60
C VAL A 93 2.41 -1.49 -12.44
#